data_AF-A0A657K5I1-F1
#
_entry.id   AF-A0A657K5I1-F1
#
_cell.length_a   1.000
_cell.length_b   1.000
_cell.length_c   1.000
_cell.angle_alpha   90.00
_cell.angle_beta   90.00
_cell.angle_gamma   90.00
#
_symmetry.space_group_name_H-M   'P 1'
#
loop_
_entity.id
_entity.type
_entity.pdbx_description
1 polymer ?
#
loop_
_entity_poly.entity_id
_entity_poly.type
_entity_poly.pdbx_seq_one_letter_code
_entity_poly.pdbx_strand_id
1 'polypeptide(L)'
;MGYNFTSWDSDLGTMQAGSIYRVSSSDSKVWGEENLTGKDLLCGTFVAVNADGGIKAIESANDLIHGIIVRDIYGDKHPNNRHINIGHFSHGDSVVALAVNDIELKRGERVYIVPTGDDAGKITNVAEGNIDLGYWVERVSNGNHCAAITLGYAQSVKVATRGAKA
;
A
#
# COMPACT_ATOMS: atom_id res chain seq x y z
N MET A 1 15.24 -24.46 4.40
CA MET A 1 14.12 -23.80 5.10
C MET A 1 12.96 -23.73 4.12
N GLY A 2 11.92 -24.52 4.34
CA GLY A 2 10.73 -24.48 3.48
C GLY A 2 9.93 -23.24 3.83
N TYR A 3 9.77 -22.31 2.88
CA TYR A 3 8.72 -21.30 2.96
C TYR A 3 7.39 -22.03 2.79
N ASN A 4 6.85 -22.55 3.89
CA ASN A 4 5.46 -22.95 3.91
C ASN A 4 4.66 -21.65 3.72
N PHE A 5 3.87 -21.56 2.64
CA PHE A 5 2.81 -20.57 2.50
C PHE A 5 1.83 -20.79 3.66
N THR A 6 2.15 -20.24 4.83
CA THR A 6 1.42 -20.44 6.06
C THR A 6 0.19 -19.56 6.02
N SER A 7 -0.96 -20.18 5.76
CA SER A 7 -2.31 -19.69 6.00
C SER A 7 -2.55 -18.22 5.62
N TRP A 8 -3.09 -18.01 4.42
CA TRP A 8 -3.54 -16.71 3.91
C TRP A 8 -4.54 -16.00 4.83
N ASP A 9 -5.23 -16.77 5.68
CA ASP A 9 -6.23 -16.30 6.64
C ASP A 9 -5.70 -16.07 8.07
N SER A 10 -4.41 -16.34 8.34
CA SER A 10 -3.80 -16.12 9.65
C SER A 10 -3.22 -14.72 9.78
N ASP A 11 -3.38 -14.10 10.94
CA ASP A 11 -2.77 -12.79 11.24
C ASP A 11 -1.23 -12.83 11.25
N LEU A 12 -0.67 -14.03 11.48
CA LEU A 12 0.77 -14.35 11.38
C LEU A 12 1.10 -15.07 10.07
N GLY A 13 0.20 -15.04 9.09
CA GLY A 13 0.43 -15.61 7.78
C GLY A 13 1.56 -14.89 7.03
N THR A 14 1.89 -15.37 5.84
CA THR A 14 2.89 -14.74 4.97
C THR A 14 2.23 -14.24 3.68
N MET A 15 2.01 -12.93 3.61
CA MET A 15 1.54 -12.24 2.40
C MET A 15 2.73 -11.71 1.61
N GLN A 16 2.62 -11.76 0.29
CA GLN A 16 3.67 -11.25 -0.59
C GLN A 16 3.43 -9.78 -0.91
N ALA A 17 4.32 -8.89 -0.46
CA ALA A 17 4.25 -7.46 -0.75
C ALA A 17 4.14 -7.18 -2.25
N GLY A 18 3.28 -6.24 -2.63
CA GLY A 18 2.93 -5.89 -4.00
C GLY A 18 1.94 -6.86 -4.66
N SER A 19 1.45 -7.89 -3.97
CA SER A 19 0.43 -8.79 -4.54
C SER A 19 -0.93 -8.10 -4.61
N ILE A 20 -1.61 -8.27 -5.73
CA ILE A 20 -3.00 -7.86 -5.87
C ILE A 20 -3.87 -8.85 -5.07
N TYR A 21 -4.54 -8.36 -4.03
CA TYR A 21 -5.31 -9.21 -3.12
C TYR A 21 -6.75 -9.42 -3.62
N ARG A 22 -7.40 -8.35 -4.09
CA ARG A 22 -8.77 -8.38 -4.61
C ARG A 22 -8.99 -7.16 -5.49
N VAL A 23 -9.44 -7.34 -6.72
CA VAL A 23 -9.67 -6.24 -7.67
C VAL A 23 -10.93 -6.40 -8.51
N SER A 24 -11.55 -5.28 -8.85
CA SER A 24 -12.53 -5.18 -9.93
C SER A 24 -11.81 -4.84 -11.24
N SER A 25 -12.09 -5.61 -12.30
CA SER A 25 -11.36 -5.55 -13.58
C SER A 25 -11.46 -4.20 -14.33
N SER A 26 -12.44 -3.36 -14.00
CA SER A 26 -12.70 -2.12 -14.75
C SER A 26 -11.91 -0.92 -14.23
N ASP A 27 -11.68 -0.83 -12.92
CA ASP A 27 -11.19 0.40 -12.27
C ASP A 27 -9.75 0.31 -11.77
N SER A 28 -9.25 -0.91 -11.55
CA SER A 28 -7.84 -1.13 -11.27
C SER A 28 -7.01 -1.09 -12.54
N LYS A 29 -5.88 -0.37 -12.50
CA LYS A 29 -4.92 -0.30 -13.62
C LYS A 29 -3.51 -0.53 -13.12
N VAL A 30 -2.79 -1.41 -13.82
CA VAL A 30 -1.38 -1.66 -13.61
C VAL A 30 -0.67 -1.38 -14.93
N TRP A 31 0.36 -0.54 -14.90
CA TRP A 31 1.20 -0.29 -16.07
C TRP A 31 2.65 -0.04 -15.65
N GLY A 32 3.56 -0.18 -16.61
CA GLY A 32 4.99 -0.01 -16.40
C GLY A 32 5.41 1.45 -16.42
N GLU A 33 6.16 1.86 -15.41
CA GLU A 33 6.77 3.19 -15.28
C GLU A 33 8.28 3.11 -15.20
N GLU A 34 8.99 4.12 -15.72
CA GLU A 34 10.44 4.19 -15.60
C GLU A 34 10.88 4.55 -14.18
N ASN A 35 11.83 3.80 -13.62
CA ASN A 35 12.47 4.17 -12.36
C ASN A 35 13.71 5.03 -12.62
N LEU A 36 13.56 6.35 -12.50
CA LEU A 36 14.66 7.30 -12.75
C LEU A 36 15.48 7.64 -11.49
N THR A 37 15.34 6.88 -10.41
CA THR A 37 15.97 7.22 -9.12
C THR A 37 17.38 6.69 -8.93
N GLY A 38 17.84 5.78 -9.81
CA GLY A 38 19.11 5.06 -9.62
C GLY A 38 19.12 4.14 -8.39
N LYS A 39 17.96 3.90 -7.73
CA LYS A 39 17.82 3.03 -6.57
C LYS A 39 16.81 1.92 -6.84
N ASP A 40 17.09 0.74 -6.33
CA ASP A 40 16.13 -0.36 -6.37
C ASP A 40 14.97 -0.05 -5.44
N LEU A 41 13.75 -0.34 -5.88
CA LEU A 41 12.54 -0.07 -5.12
C LEU A 41 11.88 -1.37 -4.69
N LEU A 42 11.26 -1.37 -3.51
CA LEU A 42 10.66 -2.57 -2.93
C LEU A 42 9.23 -2.76 -3.43
N CYS A 43 8.82 -4.01 -3.61
CA CYS A 43 7.42 -4.31 -3.88
C CYS A 43 6.55 -3.96 -2.67
N GLY A 44 5.33 -3.47 -2.92
CA GLY A 44 4.39 -3.08 -1.87
C GLY A 44 4.68 -1.74 -1.20
N THR A 45 5.63 -0.94 -1.69
CA THR A 45 5.80 0.46 -1.27
C THR A 45 5.15 1.42 -2.24
N PHE A 46 4.63 2.53 -1.72
CA PHE A 46 4.13 3.64 -2.50
C PHE A 46 5.27 4.47 -3.10
N VAL A 47 5.00 5.05 -4.26
CA VAL A 47 5.93 5.88 -5.02
C VAL A 47 5.24 7.17 -5.45
N ALA A 48 6.06 8.18 -5.75
CA ALA A 48 5.62 9.47 -6.23
C ALA A 48 5.91 9.66 -7.72
N VAL A 49 5.18 10.58 -8.33
CA VAL A 49 5.46 11.05 -9.70
C VAL A 49 6.80 11.78 -9.70
N ASN A 50 7.67 11.45 -10.66
CA ASN A 50 8.89 12.22 -10.88
C ASN A 50 8.62 13.32 -11.93
N ALA A 51 9.06 14.55 -11.66
CA ALA A 51 8.88 15.69 -12.55
C ALA A 51 9.60 15.52 -13.89
N ASP A 52 10.70 14.76 -13.90
CA ASP A 52 11.47 14.45 -15.12
C ASP A 52 10.86 13.28 -15.93
N GLY A 53 9.77 12.68 -15.44
CA GLY A 53 9.11 11.51 -16.03
C GLY A 53 9.29 10.24 -15.19
N GLY A 54 8.34 9.31 -15.31
CA GLY A 54 8.32 8.07 -14.53
C GLY A 54 8.04 8.27 -13.05
N ILE A 55 8.66 7.43 -12.23
CA ILE A 55 8.44 7.40 -10.77
C ILE A 55 9.71 7.69 -9.97
N LYS A 56 9.49 8.15 -8.73
CA LYS A 56 10.52 8.27 -7.70
C LYS A 56 10.08 7.71 -6.35
N ALA A 57 11.05 7.46 -5.47
CA ALA A 57 10.76 7.24 -4.06
C ALA A 57 10.10 8.50 -3.46
N ILE A 58 9.28 8.32 -2.43
CA ILE A 58 8.67 9.43 -1.72
C ILE A 58 9.75 10.11 -0.85
N GLU A 59 9.81 11.43 -0.91
CA GLU A 59 10.79 12.26 -0.21
C GLU A 59 10.11 13.37 0.62
N SER A 60 8.81 13.58 0.44
CA SER A 60 8.02 14.59 1.15
C SER A 60 6.55 14.19 1.28
N ALA A 61 5.88 14.70 2.33
CA ALA A 61 4.43 14.56 2.48
C ALA A 61 3.63 15.32 1.40
N ASN A 62 4.30 16.24 0.68
CA ASN A 62 3.70 17.00 -0.41
C ASN A 62 3.93 16.35 -1.79
N ASP A 63 4.65 15.22 -1.85
CA ASP A 63 4.85 14.53 -3.12
C ASP A 63 3.52 14.01 -3.66
N LEU A 64 3.36 14.07 -4.98
CA LEU A 64 2.20 13.51 -5.66
C LEU A 64 2.34 11.99 -5.72
N ILE A 65 1.54 11.28 -4.93
CA ILE A 65 1.52 9.82 -4.94
C ILE A 65 1.05 9.32 -6.30
N HIS A 66 1.89 8.52 -6.95
CA HIS A 66 1.57 7.89 -8.22
C HIS A 66 0.79 6.59 -7.99
N GLY A 67 1.26 5.74 -7.08
CA GLY A 67 0.64 4.46 -6.82
C GLY A 67 1.53 3.56 -5.96
N ILE A 68 1.26 2.27 -5.96
CA ILE A 68 2.02 1.27 -5.22
C ILE A 68 2.72 0.30 -6.18
N ILE A 69 3.95 -0.09 -5.85
CA ILE A 69 4.71 -1.05 -6.65
C ILE A 69 4.08 -2.43 -6.53
N VAL A 70 3.65 -2.98 -7.65
CA VAL A 70 3.08 -4.32 -7.77
C VAL A 70 4.20 -5.33 -8.01
N ARG A 71 4.04 -6.51 -7.42
CA ARG A 71 4.98 -7.62 -7.59
C ARG A 71 4.96 -8.08 -9.05
N ASP A 72 6.14 -8.33 -9.60
CA ASP A 72 6.33 -8.90 -10.93
C ASP A 72 7.38 -10.02 -10.90
N ILE A 73 7.78 -10.52 -12.07
CA ILE A 73 8.77 -11.58 -12.29
C ILE A 73 10.13 -11.34 -11.60
N TYR A 74 10.43 -10.10 -11.21
CA TYR A 74 11.69 -9.72 -10.56
C TYR A 74 11.70 -10.00 -9.05
N GLY A 75 10.56 -10.36 -8.45
CA GLY A 75 10.48 -10.77 -7.04
C GLY A 75 10.16 -9.62 -6.09
N ASP A 76 10.90 -9.53 -4.97
CA ASP A 76 10.61 -8.59 -3.87
C ASP A 76 11.17 -7.17 -4.10
N LYS A 77 12.13 -7.04 -5.01
CA LYS A 77 12.78 -5.78 -5.35
C LYS A 77 12.79 -5.60 -6.86
N HIS A 78 12.54 -4.38 -7.30
CA HIS A 78 12.62 -4.01 -8.70
C HIS A 78 13.91 -3.23 -8.98
N PRO A 79 14.68 -3.66 -10.00
CA PRO A 79 15.94 -3.01 -10.34
C PRO A 79 15.73 -1.62 -10.92
N ASN A 80 16.66 -0.71 -10.64
CA ASN A 80 16.63 0.69 -11.09
C ASN A 80 16.78 0.94 -12.60
N ASN A 81 16.91 -0.11 -13.42
CA ASN A 81 17.19 -0.02 -14.85
C ASN A 81 16.09 -0.68 -15.72
N ARG A 82 14.90 -0.85 -15.17
CA ARG A 82 13.74 -1.47 -15.83
C ARG A 82 12.48 -0.67 -15.55
N HIS A 83 11.45 -0.93 -16.36
CA HIS A 83 10.10 -0.51 -16.03
C HIS A 83 9.58 -1.29 -14.82
N ILE A 84 8.87 -0.60 -13.95
CA ILE A 84 8.28 -1.14 -12.74
C ILE A 84 6.76 -1.06 -12.87
N ASN A 85 6.06 -2.14 -12.54
CA ASN A 85 4.60 -2.15 -12.57
C ASN A 85 4.03 -1.38 -11.38
N ILE A 86 3.30 -0.30 -11.67
CA ILE A 86 2.65 0.54 -10.68
C ILE A 86 1.15 0.29 -10.70
N GLY A 87 0.61 -0.12 -9.57
CA GLY A 87 -0.80 -0.35 -9.36
C GLY A 87 -1.53 0.89 -8.90
N HIS A 88 -2.62 1.19 -9.59
CA HIS A 88 -3.59 2.22 -9.25
C HIS A 88 -4.89 1.51 -8.89
N PHE A 89 -5.24 1.58 -7.61
CA PHE A 89 -6.35 0.85 -7.03
C PHE A 89 -7.49 1.82 -6.73
N SER A 90 -8.71 1.45 -7.12
CA SER A 90 -9.91 2.24 -6.87
C SER A 90 -10.57 1.82 -5.55
N HIS A 91 -11.66 2.48 -5.23
CA HIS A 91 -12.42 2.22 -4.01
C HIS A 91 -12.89 0.76 -3.96
N GLY A 92 -12.60 0.10 -2.84
CA GLY A 92 -12.92 -1.30 -2.64
C GLY A 92 -11.88 -2.27 -3.20
N ASP A 93 -10.91 -1.84 -4.00
CA ASP A 93 -9.80 -2.70 -4.43
C ASP A 93 -8.77 -2.86 -3.30
N SER A 94 -8.08 -4.00 -3.30
CA SER A 94 -7.18 -4.43 -2.23
C SER A 94 -5.82 -4.88 -2.78
N VAL A 95 -4.76 -4.40 -2.14
CA VAL A 95 -3.36 -4.69 -2.48
C VAL A 95 -2.56 -4.96 -1.21
N VAL A 96 -1.59 -5.87 -1.28
CA VAL A 96 -0.67 -6.13 -0.18
C VAL A 96 0.41 -5.06 -0.16
N ALA A 97 0.41 -4.23 0.88
CA ALA A 97 1.41 -3.20 1.14
C ALA A 97 2.42 -3.66 2.19
N LEU A 98 3.65 -3.16 2.04
CA LEU A 98 4.74 -3.38 2.99
C LEU A 98 4.63 -2.37 4.13
N ALA A 99 4.66 -2.87 5.36
CA ALA A 99 4.59 -2.08 6.58
C ALA A 99 5.98 -1.72 7.11
N VAL A 100 6.04 -0.65 7.89
CA VAL A 100 7.22 -0.31 8.71
C VAL A 100 7.55 -1.51 9.61
N ASN A 101 8.83 -1.75 9.85
CA ASN A 101 9.23 -2.80 10.77
C ASN A 101 8.75 -2.46 12.19
N ASP A 102 8.46 -3.48 13.00
CA ASP A 102 8.08 -3.34 14.42
C ASP A 102 6.74 -2.63 14.71
N ILE A 103 5.91 -2.37 13.69
CA ILE A 103 4.52 -2.01 13.92
C ILE A 103 3.63 -3.26 13.92
N GLU A 104 2.62 -3.25 14.79
CA GLU A 104 1.55 -4.25 14.77
C GLU A 104 0.31 -3.61 14.13
N LEU A 105 -0.13 -4.17 13.01
CA LEU A 105 -1.36 -3.75 12.34
C LEU A 105 -2.54 -4.61 12.82
N LYS A 106 -3.74 -4.02 12.82
CA LYS A 106 -4.99 -4.73 13.10
C LYS A 106 -6.02 -4.48 12.00
N ARG A 107 -6.85 -5.49 11.73
CA ARG A 107 -7.95 -5.37 10.78
C ARG A 107 -8.88 -4.22 11.15
N GLY A 108 -9.23 -3.39 10.17
CA GLY A 108 -10.08 -2.21 10.34
C GLY A 108 -9.32 -0.94 10.71
N GLU A 109 -8.03 -1.00 11.04
CA GLU A 109 -7.22 0.19 11.27
C GLU A 109 -7.04 1.01 9.99
N ARG A 110 -6.94 2.32 10.15
CA ARG A 110 -6.56 3.23 9.08
C ARG A 110 -5.04 3.16 8.90
N VAL A 111 -4.58 3.18 7.66
CA VAL A 111 -3.16 3.19 7.35
C VAL A 111 -2.75 4.49 6.68
N TYR A 112 -1.52 4.87 6.95
CA TYR A 112 -0.87 6.07 6.46
C TYR A 112 0.43 5.69 5.76
N ILE A 113 0.88 6.50 4.82
CA ILE A 113 2.12 6.27 4.07
C ILE A 113 3.22 7.14 4.67
N VAL A 114 4.36 6.53 4.96
CA VAL A 114 5.54 7.23 5.46
C VAL A 114 6.13 8.11 4.35
N PRO A 115 6.28 9.42 4.55
CA PRO A 115 6.67 10.34 3.49
C PRO A 115 8.18 10.46 3.28
N THR A 116 9.00 10.10 4.27
CA THR A 116 10.45 10.37 4.24
C THR A 116 11.24 9.28 4.99
N GLY A 117 12.56 9.27 4.80
CA GLY A 117 13.48 8.37 5.50
C GLY A 117 13.53 6.96 4.91
N ASP A 118 14.11 6.03 5.68
CA ASP A 118 14.39 4.66 5.22
C ASP A 118 13.12 3.83 4.98
N ASP A 119 12.01 4.22 5.60
CA ASP A 119 10.71 3.58 5.46
C ASP A 119 9.78 4.32 4.49
N ALA A 120 10.27 5.32 3.76
CA ALA A 120 9.45 6.08 2.80
C ALA A 120 8.69 5.14 1.83
N GLY A 121 7.40 5.39 1.68
CA GLY A 121 6.50 4.56 0.86
C GLY A 121 5.94 3.33 1.57
N LYS A 122 6.43 2.92 2.74
CA LYS A 122 5.79 1.88 3.54
C LYS A 122 4.55 2.40 4.25
N ILE A 123 3.69 1.49 4.69
CA ILE A 123 2.50 1.81 5.48
C ILE A 123 2.77 1.76 6.98
N THR A 124 2.05 2.61 7.72
CA THR A 124 2.04 2.68 9.19
C THR A 124 0.63 2.92 9.73
N ASN A 125 0.37 2.61 11.00
CA ASN A 125 -0.86 2.98 11.71
C ASN A 125 -0.73 4.32 12.47
N VAL A 126 0.39 5.03 12.32
CA VAL A 126 0.64 6.36 12.92
C VAL A 126 0.16 7.47 11.98
N ALA A 127 -0.78 8.30 12.44
CA ALA A 127 -1.33 9.40 11.64
C ALA A 127 -0.41 10.62 11.55
N GLU A 128 0.24 10.99 12.67
CA GLU A 128 0.99 12.23 12.76
C GLU A 128 2.18 12.24 11.77
N GLY A 129 2.21 13.26 10.92
CA GLY A 129 3.28 13.46 9.94
C GLY A 129 3.24 12.56 8.71
N ASN A 130 2.27 11.63 8.60
CA ASN A 130 2.17 10.68 7.48
C ASN A 130 1.01 11.01 6.52
N ILE A 131 1.08 10.46 5.30
CA ILE A 131 0.11 10.74 4.24
C ILE A 131 -1.11 9.84 4.39
N ASP A 132 -2.30 10.43 4.47
CA ASP A 132 -3.57 9.70 4.51
C ASP A 132 -4.24 9.68 3.13
N LEU A 133 -4.26 8.51 2.49
CA LEU A 133 -4.99 8.29 1.23
C LEU A 133 -6.34 7.58 1.42
N GLY A 134 -6.77 7.30 2.66
CA GLY A 134 -8.05 6.66 2.94
C GLY A 134 -8.03 5.12 2.90
N TYR A 135 -6.86 4.50 2.96
CA TYR A 135 -6.74 3.06 3.06
C TYR A 135 -7.00 2.54 4.48
N TRP A 136 -7.55 1.34 4.56
CA TRP A 136 -7.71 0.61 5.82
C TRP A 136 -7.23 -0.84 5.68
N VAL A 137 -6.89 -1.47 6.80
CA VAL A 137 -6.38 -2.85 6.85
C VAL A 137 -7.50 -3.87 6.66
N GLU A 138 -7.53 -4.56 5.53
CA GLU A 138 -8.46 -5.67 5.27
C GLU A 138 -8.02 -6.97 5.93
N ARG A 139 -6.72 -7.28 5.84
CA ARG A 139 -6.09 -8.43 6.46
C ARG A 139 -4.66 -8.08 6.86
N VAL A 140 -4.18 -8.71 7.93
CA VAL A 140 -2.83 -8.50 8.45
C VAL A 140 -1.96 -9.71 8.15
N SER A 141 -0.66 -9.44 8.04
CA SER A 141 0.40 -10.42 7.87
C SER A 141 1.60 -9.90 8.68
N ASN A 142 1.40 -9.76 9.99
CA ASN A 142 2.37 -9.12 10.89
C ASN A 142 3.68 -9.92 10.96
N GLY A 143 3.64 -11.23 10.69
CA GLY A 143 4.81 -12.10 10.67
C GLY A 143 5.85 -11.78 9.59
N ASN A 144 5.50 -10.98 8.59
CA ASN A 144 6.43 -10.47 7.59
C ASN A 144 6.17 -9.00 7.22
N HIS A 145 5.64 -8.22 8.17
CA HIS A 145 5.42 -6.79 8.06
C HIS A 145 4.62 -6.41 6.80
N CYS A 146 3.51 -7.10 6.56
CA CYS A 146 2.63 -6.81 5.42
C CYS A 146 1.17 -6.68 5.87
N ALA A 147 0.37 -5.97 5.08
CA ALA A 147 -1.08 -6.00 5.19
C ALA A 147 -1.74 -5.88 3.82
N ALA A 148 -2.84 -6.59 3.62
CA ALA A 148 -3.77 -6.29 2.54
C ALA A 148 -4.55 -5.03 2.94
N ILE A 149 -4.38 -3.95 2.18
CA ILE A 149 -5.02 -2.67 2.41
C ILE A 149 -6.05 -2.40 1.33
N THR A 150 -7.16 -1.79 1.72
CA THR A 150 -8.28 -1.52 0.82
C THR A 150 -8.60 -0.03 0.84
N LEU A 151 -8.75 0.56 -0.35
CA LEU A 151 -9.14 1.96 -0.45
C LEU A 151 -10.59 2.08 0.00
N GLY A 152 -10.81 2.72 1.16
CA GLY A 152 -12.14 2.85 1.74
C GLY A 152 -13.02 3.81 0.94
N TYR A 153 -14.32 3.52 0.87
CA TYR A 153 -15.30 4.52 0.43
C TYR A 153 -15.43 5.58 1.52
N ALA A 154 -15.09 6.83 1.25
CA ALA A 154 -15.33 7.94 2.17
C ALA A 154 -16.83 8.31 2.19
N GLN A 155 -17.69 7.43 2.70
CA GLN A 155 -19.08 7.79 3.01
C GLN A 155 -19.15 8.37 4.41
N SER A 156 -19.41 9.67 4.50
CA SER A 156 -19.81 10.30 5.76
C SER A 156 -21.20 9.79 6.16
N VAL A 157 -21.27 8.63 6.83
CA VAL A 157 -22.53 8.17 7.43
C VAL A 157 -22.77 8.98 8.70
N LYS A 158 -23.18 10.24 8.55
CA LYS A 158 -23.84 10.96 9.64
C LYS A 158 -25.21 10.30 9.79
N VAL A 159 -25.32 9.32 10.70
CA VAL A 159 -26.63 8.90 11.18
C VAL A 159 -27.21 10.12 11.89
N ALA A 160 -28.04 10.89 11.19
CA ALA A 160 -28.89 11.87 11.83
C ALA A 160 -29.77 11.08 12.78
N THR A 161 -29.51 11.18 14.08
CA THR A 161 -30.43 10.77 15.13
C THR A 161 -31.70 11.59 14.89
N ARG A 162 -32.65 11.06 14.10
CA ARG A 162 -34.00 11.63 14.03
C ARG A 162 -34.51 11.53 15.44
N GLY A 163 -34.66 12.70 16.06
CA GLY A 163 -34.98 12.84 17.47
C GLY A 163 -36.02 11.84 17.91
N ALA A 164 -35.73 11.16 19.02
CA ALA A 164 -36.75 10.55 19.84
C ALA A 164 -37.81 11.65 20.10
N LYS A 165 -38.99 11.51 19.47
CA LYS A 165 -40.14 12.31 19.85
C LYS A 165 -40.50 11.93 21.29
N ALA A 166 -40.82 12.99 22.04
CA ALA A 166 -41.21 13.06 23.44
C ALA A 166 -41.93 11.83 24.01
#